data_AF-A0A497QLU0-F1
#
_entry.id   AF-A0A497QLU0-F1
#
_cell.length_a   1.000
_cell.length_b   1.000
_cell.length_c   1.000
_cell.angle_alpha   90.00
_cell.angle_beta   90.00
_cell.angle_gamma   90.00
#
_symmetry.space_group_name_H-M   'P 1'
#
loop_
_entity.id
_entity.type
_entity.pdbx_description
1 polymer ?
#
loop_
_entity_poly.entity_id
_entity_poly.type
_entity_poly.pdbx_seq_one_letter_code
_entity_poly.pdbx_strand_id
1 'polypeptide(L)'
;MAKKKQNMINIKPLVFKGPKYLIQVLAQQVEDVKVTKVIQTFVLENANIKMMVGRDGKTIYSGVVRWIGNRTDGTRGTVFCVQKGSKDGGELKVIIPTEDTAQDIGLDPAKGMIKINAKESLKCSVCGKGISIFDEVLACPLCNSKAHAEHLLEWISMRHSCPICKKGLELDEDKNPIPSE
;
A
#
# COMPACT_ATOMS: atom_id res chain seq x y z
N MET A 1 24.72 2.96 29.92
CA MET A 1 24.78 2.48 28.51
C MET A 1 23.83 3.32 27.67
N ALA A 2 24.36 4.28 26.89
CA ALA A 2 23.54 5.15 26.06
C ALA A 2 23.03 4.35 24.83
N LYS A 3 21.71 4.20 24.70
CA LYS A 3 21.08 3.63 23.50
C LYS A 3 21.49 4.50 22.31
N LYS A 4 22.33 3.97 21.40
CA LYS A 4 22.64 4.60 20.11
C LYS A 4 21.33 5.05 19.47
N LYS A 5 21.18 6.36 19.22
CA LYS A 5 20.02 6.97 18.56
C LYS A 5 19.84 6.25 17.21
N GLN A 6 18.81 5.40 17.09
CA GLN A 6 18.51 4.69 15.85
C GLN A 6 18.12 5.72 14.79
N ASN A 7 18.93 5.87 13.74
CA ASN A 7 18.58 6.74 12.62
C ASN A 7 17.56 6.01 11.73
N MET A 8 16.28 6.28 11.98
CA MET A 8 15.21 5.89 11.06
C MET A 8 15.37 6.67 9.76
N ILE A 9 15.49 5.98 8.64
CA ILE A 9 15.57 6.62 7.31
C ILE A 9 14.15 6.86 6.82
N ASN A 10 13.79 8.10 6.50
CA ASN A 10 12.50 8.38 5.87
C ASN A 10 12.49 7.86 4.43
N ILE A 11 11.63 6.88 4.17
CA ILE A 11 11.49 6.26 2.84
C ILE A 11 10.11 6.53 2.21
N LYS A 12 9.21 7.28 2.87
CA LYS A 12 7.88 7.61 2.35
C LYS A 12 7.91 8.18 0.91
N PRO A 13 8.80 9.13 0.56
CA PRO A 13 8.87 9.63 -0.81
C PRO A 13 9.20 8.56 -1.84
N LEU A 14 10.04 7.58 -1.47
CA LEU A 14 10.47 6.50 -2.36
C LEU A 14 9.35 5.49 -2.57
N VAL A 15 8.61 5.16 -1.50
CA VAL A 15 7.42 4.30 -1.56
C VAL A 15 6.40 4.87 -2.53
N PHE A 16 6.15 6.17 -2.51
CA PHE A 16 5.19 6.82 -3.42
C PHE A 16 5.74 7.04 -4.82
N LYS A 17 7.07 7.08 -4.98
CA LYS A 17 7.71 7.17 -6.29
C LYS A 17 7.68 5.85 -7.06
N GLY A 18 7.83 4.72 -6.36
CA GLY A 18 7.68 3.38 -6.93
C GLY A 18 8.68 2.35 -6.40
N PRO A 19 8.43 1.06 -6.68
CA PRO A 19 9.14 -0.07 -6.08
C PRO A 19 10.63 -0.07 -6.41
N LYS A 20 11.02 0.33 -7.63
CA LYS A 20 12.43 0.39 -8.06
C LYS A 20 13.28 1.29 -7.15
N TYR A 21 12.76 2.46 -6.77
CA TYR A 21 13.47 3.42 -5.94
C TYR A 21 13.62 2.92 -4.50
N LEU A 22 12.58 2.24 -4.01
CA LEU A 22 12.62 1.63 -2.69
C LEU A 22 13.63 0.49 -2.62
N ILE A 23 13.64 -0.41 -3.60
CA ILE A 23 14.57 -1.54 -3.65
C ILE A 23 16.03 -1.07 -3.70
N GLN A 24 16.33 0.02 -4.43
CA GLN A 24 17.67 0.60 -4.45
C GLN A 24 18.16 1.01 -3.05
N VAL A 25 17.29 1.66 -2.26
CA VAL A 25 17.65 2.06 -0.90
C VAL A 25 17.72 0.86 0.04
N LEU A 26 16.83 -0.12 -0.08
CA LEU A 26 16.89 -1.34 0.72
C LEU A 26 18.21 -2.10 0.48
N ALA A 27 18.62 -2.26 -0.78
CA ALA A 27 19.87 -2.94 -1.14
C ALA A 27 21.13 -2.17 -0.69
N GLN A 28 21.06 -0.85 -0.56
CA GLN A 28 22.18 -0.02 -0.11
C GLN A 28 22.30 0.06 1.42
N GLN A 29 21.17 0.01 2.13
CA GLN A 29 21.12 0.33 3.55
C GLN A 29 20.99 -0.90 4.45
N VAL A 30 20.47 -2.02 3.93
CA VAL A 30 20.27 -3.26 4.68
C VAL A 30 21.23 -4.32 4.17
N GLU A 31 21.95 -4.96 5.08
CA GLU A 31 22.88 -6.05 4.75
C GLU A 31 22.14 -7.28 4.22
N ASP A 32 22.76 -7.95 3.25
CA ASP A 32 22.26 -9.18 2.62
C ASP A 32 20.80 -9.04 2.18
N VAL A 33 20.46 -8.07 1.34
CA VAL A 33 19.14 -8.02 0.69
C VAL A 33 19.24 -8.72 -0.67
N LYS A 34 18.61 -9.89 -0.79
CA LYS A 34 18.53 -10.65 -2.05
C LYS A 34 17.17 -10.46 -2.70
N VAL A 35 17.19 -9.98 -3.94
CA VAL A 35 15.99 -9.63 -4.68
C VAL A 35 16.06 -10.18 -6.09
N THR A 36 15.01 -10.89 -6.50
CA THR A 36 14.79 -11.29 -7.88
C THR A 36 13.67 -10.46 -8.49
N LYS A 37 13.92 -9.88 -9.65
CA LYS A 37 12.92 -9.12 -10.40
C LYS A 37 12.16 -10.04 -11.34
N VAL A 38 10.83 -10.07 -11.21
CA VAL A 38 9.91 -10.79 -12.10
C VAL A 38 8.93 -9.77 -12.68
N ILE A 39 9.12 -9.43 -13.97
CA ILE A 39 8.34 -8.41 -14.69
C ILE A 39 8.39 -7.03 -13.97
N GLN A 40 7.39 -6.71 -13.17
CA GLN A 40 7.25 -5.45 -12.44
C GLN A 40 7.29 -5.64 -10.90
N THR A 41 7.54 -6.86 -10.45
CA THR A 41 7.56 -7.26 -9.04
C THR A 41 8.96 -7.65 -8.63
N PHE A 42 9.33 -7.32 -7.39
CA PHE A 42 10.61 -7.62 -6.76
C PHE A 42 10.36 -8.61 -5.62
N VAL A 43 10.78 -9.86 -5.79
CA VAL A 43 10.64 -10.93 -4.80
C VAL A 43 11.85 -10.91 -3.86
N LEU A 44 11.61 -10.88 -2.55
CA LEU A 44 12.65 -10.88 -1.52
C LEU A 44 12.91 -12.32 -1.07
N GLU A 45 14.09 -12.85 -1.41
CA GLU A 45 14.37 -14.28 -1.31
C GLU A 45 14.70 -14.73 0.12
N ASN A 46 15.44 -13.92 0.87
CA ASN A 46 16.00 -14.31 2.16
C ASN A 46 15.18 -13.83 3.37
N ALA A 47 13.98 -13.28 3.17
CA ALA A 47 13.07 -12.90 4.26
C ALA A 47 13.66 -11.87 5.27
N ASN A 48 14.68 -11.11 4.86
CA ASN A 48 15.41 -10.20 5.74
C ASN A 48 14.68 -8.87 5.99
N ILE A 49 13.72 -8.52 5.14
CA ILE A 49 12.94 -7.30 5.32
C ILE A 49 11.65 -7.60 6.08
N LYS A 50 11.54 -7.02 7.27
CA LYS A 50 10.32 -7.05 8.10
C LYS A 50 9.52 -5.78 7.88
N MET A 51 8.21 -5.87 8.09
CA MET A 51 7.33 -4.71 8.09
C MET A 51 6.49 -4.69 9.37
N MET A 52 6.34 -3.49 9.93
CA MET A 52 5.42 -3.21 11.03
C MET A 52 4.53 -2.05 10.63
N VAL A 53 3.22 -2.25 10.70
CA VAL A 53 2.22 -1.20 10.52
C VAL A 53 1.62 -0.89 11.88
N GLY A 54 1.73 0.36 12.30
CA GLY A 54 1.10 0.89 13.50
C GLY A 54 0.04 1.94 13.17
N ARG A 55 -0.94 2.10 14.05
CA ARG A 55 -1.93 3.19 14.04
C ARG A 55 -2.24 3.55 15.49
N ASP A 56 -2.31 4.84 15.79
CA ASP A 56 -2.60 5.35 17.16
C ASP A 56 -1.68 4.75 18.23
N GLY A 57 -0.39 4.58 17.89
CA GLY A 57 0.63 4.00 18.78
C GLY A 57 0.54 2.48 18.98
N LYS A 58 -0.44 1.80 18.37
CA LYS A 58 -0.60 0.33 18.44
C LYS A 58 -0.18 -0.33 17.15
N THR A 59 0.55 -1.44 17.24
CA THR A 59 0.84 -2.28 16.08
C THR A 59 -0.43 -3.01 15.65
N ILE A 60 -0.86 -2.77 14.42
CA ILE A 60 -2.05 -3.42 13.83
C ILE A 60 -1.68 -4.57 12.89
N TYR A 61 -0.47 -4.54 12.32
CA TYR A 61 0.05 -5.63 11.50
C TYR A 61 1.58 -5.70 11.58
N SER A 62 2.13 -6.92 11.51
CA SER A 62 3.57 -7.16 11.50
C SER A 62 3.88 -8.46 10.79
N GLY A 63 4.93 -8.48 9.97
CA GLY A 63 5.32 -9.66 9.21
C GLY A 63 6.59 -9.46 8.40
N VAL A 64 6.84 -10.37 7.47
CA VAL A 64 7.99 -10.36 6.57
C VAL A 64 7.54 -9.94 5.17
N VAL A 65 8.23 -8.98 4.56
CA VAL A 65 7.95 -8.56 3.18
C VAL A 65 8.42 -9.65 2.23
N ARG A 66 7.50 -10.19 1.43
CA ARG A 66 7.79 -11.25 0.45
C ARG A 66 8.02 -10.69 -0.93
N TRP A 67 7.24 -9.69 -1.31
CA TRP A 67 7.47 -8.98 -2.56
C TRP A 67 7.04 -7.52 -2.48
N ILE A 68 7.63 -6.73 -3.37
CA ILE A 68 7.39 -5.31 -3.55
C ILE A 68 7.09 -5.09 -5.04
N GLY A 69 5.99 -4.42 -5.38
CA GLY A 69 5.54 -4.27 -6.76
C GLY A 69 4.97 -2.89 -7.07
N ASN A 70 4.63 -2.67 -8.33
CA ASN A 70 3.83 -1.52 -8.75
C ASN A 70 2.37 -1.70 -8.30
N ARG A 71 1.62 -0.60 -8.28
CA ARG A 71 0.16 -0.67 -8.12
C ARG A 71 -0.49 -1.25 -9.37
N THR A 72 -1.57 -1.99 -9.17
CA THR A 72 -2.35 -2.62 -10.24
C THR A 72 -3.20 -1.61 -10.99
N ASP A 73 -3.59 -0.51 -10.35
CA ASP A 73 -4.35 0.61 -10.93
C ASP A 73 -3.54 1.51 -11.90
N GLY A 74 -2.30 1.12 -12.22
CA GLY A 74 -1.39 1.90 -13.07
C GLY A 74 -0.87 3.20 -12.45
N THR A 75 -1.31 3.57 -11.24
CA THR A 75 -0.86 4.79 -10.58
C THR A 75 0.54 4.62 -9.98
N ARG A 76 1.24 5.74 -9.80
CA ARG A 76 2.55 5.75 -9.16
C ARG A 76 2.44 5.32 -7.70
N GLY A 77 3.35 4.46 -7.27
CA GLY A 77 3.46 4.02 -5.89
C GLY A 77 4.00 2.60 -5.79
N THR A 78 3.99 2.09 -4.57
CA THR A 78 4.51 0.77 -4.24
C THR A 78 3.43 -0.03 -3.53
N VAL A 79 3.31 -1.30 -3.91
CA VAL A 79 2.52 -2.30 -3.21
C VAL A 79 3.47 -3.23 -2.48
N PHE A 80 3.13 -3.60 -1.24
CA PHE A 80 3.85 -4.59 -0.47
C PHE A 80 2.97 -5.81 -0.27
N CYS A 81 3.55 -7.00 -0.39
CA CYS A 81 2.97 -8.19 0.18
C CYS A 81 3.80 -8.62 1.38
N VAL A 82 3.11 -8.76 2.51
CA VAL A 82 3.71 -9.09 3.79
C VAL A 82 3.07 -10.36 4.30
N GLN A 83 3.90 -11.31 4.71
CA GLN A 83 3.47 -12.56 5.30
C GLN A 83 3.57 -12.48 6.82
N LYS A 84 2.48 -12.82 7.51
CA LYS A 84 2.45 -13.02 8.96
C LYS A 84 2.42 -14.53 9.25
N GLY A 85 3.28 -15.01 10.15
CA GLY A 85 3.38 -16.44 10.50
C GLY A 85 4.66 -17.11 10.00
N SER A 86 4.69 -18.45 10.01
CA SER A 86 5.86 -19.24 9.64
C SER A 86 6.16 -19.18 8.13
N LYS A 87 7.37 -19.61 7.73
CA LYS A 87 7.88 -19.51 6.36
C LYS A 87 6.99 -20.21 5.31
N ASP A 88 6.24 -21.25 5.69
CA ASP A 88 5.63 -22.21 4.76
C ASP A 88 4.08 -22.31 4.85
N GLY A 89 3.40 -21.35 5.48
CA GLY A 89 1.93 -21.38 5.62
C GLY A 89 1.29 -20.16 6.29
N GLY A 90 1.86 -18.97 6.08
CA GLY A 90 1.40 -17.73 6.73
C GLY A 90 0.38 -16.95 5.92
N GLU A 91 -0.43 -16.13 6.60
CA GLU A 91 -1.39 -15.23 5.97
C GLU A 91 -0.62 -14.13 5.20
N LEU A 92 -0.91 -14.01 3.90
CA LEU A 92 -0.42 -12.91 3.07
C LEU A 92 -1.37 -11.73 3.16
N LYS A 93 -0.81 -10.55 3.41
CA LYS A 93 -1.56 -9.29 3.38
C LYS A 93 -0.90 -8.32 2.42
N VAL A 94 -1.71 -7.79 1.52
CA VAL A 94 -1.32 -6.69 0.64
C VAL A 94 -1.49 -5.37 1.38
N ILE A 95 -0.50 -4.49 1.25
CA ILE A 95 -0.48 -3.18 1.87
C ILE A 95 -0.18 -2.16 0.78
N ILE A 96 -1.05 -1.16 0.65
CA ILE A 96 -0.98 -0.13 -0.40
C ILE A 96 -0.91 1.25 0.27
N PRO A 97 0.30 1.72 0.61
CA PRO A 97 0.47 3.04 1.21
C PRO A 97 0.06 4.15 0.23
N THR A 98 -0.75 5.08 0.70
CA THR A 98 -1.15 6.31 -0.01
C THR A 98 -0.97 7.52 0.89
N GLU A 99 -1.09 8.73 0.35
CA GLU A 99 -1.09 9.96 1.16
C GLU A 99 -2.21 10.00 2.20
N ASP A 100 -3.33 9.32 1.93
CA ASP A 100 -4.50 9.26 2.81
C ASP A 100 -4.38 8.18 3.89
N THR A 101 -3.55 7.17 3.66
CA THR A 101 -3.46 5.97 4.51
C THR A 101 -2.14 5.83 5.26
N ALA A 102 -1.09 6.56 4.86
CA ALA A 102 0.22 6.55 5.51
C ALA A 102 0.63 7.96 5.96
N GLN A 103 0.77 8.14 7.27
CA GLN A 103 1.32 9.35 7.86
C GLN A 103 2.84 9.41 7.62
N ASP A 104 3.56 8.37 8.05
CA ASP A 104 5.01 8.27 7.94
C ASP A 104 5.44 6.86 7.53
N ILE A 105 6.57 6.76 6.81
CA ILE A 105 7.18 5.48 6.48
C ILE A 105 8.69 5.58 6.69
N GLY A 106 9.21 4.77 7.61
CA GLY A 106 10.61 4.73 7.99
C GLY A 106 11.24 3.36 7.76
N LEU A 107 12.53 3.34 7.48
CA LEU A 107 13.38 2.15 7.47
C LEU A 107 14.33 2.19 8.66
N ASP A 108 14.36 1.12 9.45
CA ASP A 108 15.37 0.83 10.46
C ASP A 108 16.39 -0.14 9.84
N PRO A 109 17.54 0.36 9.32
CA PRO A 109 18.43 -0.46 8.49
C PRO A 109 19.09 -1.58 9.31
N ALA A 110 19.44 -1.28 10.56
CA ALA A 110 20.05 -2.23 11.49
C ALA A 110 19.13 -3.43 11.81
N LYS A 111 17.82 -3.30 11.63
CA LYS A 111 16.84 -4.36 11.85
C LYS A 111 16.23 -4.91 10.57
N GLY A 112 16.61 -4.37 9.41
CA GLY A 112 15.94 -4.64 8.14
C GLY A 112 14.42 -4.41 8.23
N MET A 113 13.97 -3.37 8.94
CA MET A 113 12.55 -3.23 9.28
C MET A 113 11.97 -1.94 8.71
N ILE A 114 10.93 -2.07 7.88
CA ILE A 114 10.09 -0.97 7.45
C ILE A 114 8.99 -0.75 8.50
N LYS A 115 8.85 0.48 8.98
CA LYS A 115 7.76 0.90 9.87
C LYS A 115 6.85 1.87 9.13
N ILE A 116 5.56 1.58 9.13
CA ILE A 116 4.53 2.48 8.62
C ILE A 116 3.68 2.95 9.80
N ASN A 117 3.56 4.26 9.95
CA ASN A 117 2.54 4.86 10.78
C ASN A 117 1.33 5.17 9.89
N ALA A 118 0.29 4.35 10.02
CA ALA A 118 -0.93 4.44 9.23
C ALA A 118 -1.91 5.44 9.82
N LYS A 119 -2.82 5.92 8.98
CA LYS A 119 -3.96 6.79 9.34
C LYS A 119 -5.16 6.44 8.46
N GLU A 120 -6.34 6.91 8.82
CA GLU A 120 -7.56 6.73 8.04
C GLU A 120 -8.23 8.10 7.84
N SER A 121 -7.54 9.02 7.14
CA SER A 121 -8.03 10.39 6.96
C SER A 121 -9.14 10.50 5.91
N LEU A 122 -9.41 9.43 5.18
CA LEU A 122 -10.40 9.39 4.11
C LEU A 122 -11.52 8.39 4.44
N LYS A 123 -12.76 8.77 4.14
CA LYS A 123 -13.93 7.92 4.27
C LYS A 123 -14.38 7.44 2.89
N CYS A 124 -14.85 6.20 2.83
CA CYS A 124 -15.47 5.64 1.65
C CYS A 124 -16.74 6.43 1.30
N SER A 125 -16.83 6.90 0.06
CA SER A 125 -17.98 7.68 -0.42
C SER A 125 -19.30 6.90 -0.50
N VAL A 126 -19.28 5.58 -0.31
CA VAL A 126 -20.46 4.71 -0.35
C VAL A 126 -20.88 4.29 1.05
N CYS A 127 -20.01 3.64 1.83
CA CYS A 127 -20.37 3.12 3.16
C CYS A 127 -20.09 4.09 4.32
N GLY A 128 -19.38 5.19 4.08
CA GLY A 128 -19.04 6.20 5.09
C GLY A 128 -17.96 5.78 6.11
N LYS A 129 -17.49 4.53 6.08
CA LYS A 129 -16.41 4.03 6.95
C LYS A 129 -15.03 4.51 6.47
N GLY A 130 -14.05 4.50 7.38
CA GLY A 130 -12.66 4.84 7.04
C GLY A 130 -12.06 3.88 6.01
N ILE A 131 -11.20 4.42 5.15
CA ILE A 131 -10.37 3.64 4.22
C ILE A 131 -9.02 3.39 4.91
N SER A 132 -8.67 2.12 5.03
CA SER A 132 -7.45 1.63 5.65
C SER A 132 -6.33 1.44 4.65
N ILE A 133 -5.09 1.30 5.14
CA ILE A 133 -3.91 1.02 4.31
C ILE A 133 -3.91 -0.39 3.67
N PHE A 134 -4.81 -1.24 4.15
CA PHE A 134 -5.01 -2.61 3.65
C PHE A 134 -6.11 -2.72 2.60
N ASP A 135 -6.84 -1.63 2.36
CA ASP A 135 -8.00 -1.63 1.49
C ASP A 135 -7.58 -1.35 0.05
N GLU A 136 -8.23 -2.04 -0.89
CA GLU A 136 -8.23 -1.64 -2.28
C GLU A 136 -9.23 -0.50 -2.48
N VAL A 137 -8.81 0.51 -3.24
CA VAL A 137 -9.51 1.79 -3.35
C VAL A 137 -9.63 2.14 -4.82
N LEU A 138 -10.85 2.48 -5.23
CA LEU A 138 -11.12 3.09 -6.53
C LEU A 138 -11.56 4.53 -6.32
N ALA A 139 -11.35 5.34 -7.35
CA ALA A 139 -11.72 6.75 -7.35
C ALA A 139 -12.58 7.07 -8.57
N CYS A 140 -13.50 8.02 -8.41
CA CYS A 140 -14.18 8.60 -9.55
C CYS A 140 -13.18 9.40 -10.42
N PRO A 141 -13.07 9.15 -11.73
CA PRO A 141 -12.12 9.86 -12.59
C PRO A 141 -12.44 11.35 -12.76
N LEU A 142 -13.67 11.78 -12.43
CA LEU A 142 -14.16 13.14 -12.66
C LEU A 142 -14.04 14.05 -11.43
N CYS A 143 -14.22 13.52 -10.23
CA CYS A 143 -14.16 14.30 -8.99
C CYS A 143 -13.19 13.73 -7.94
N ASN A 144 -12.53 12.60 -8.23
CA ASN A 144 -11.56 11.93 -7.38
C ASN A 144 -12.11 11.49 -6.00
N SER A 145 -13.43 11.40 -5.84
CA SER A 145 -14.02 10.82 -4.64
C SER A 145 -13.65 9.34 -4.56
N LYS A 146 -13.11 8.89 -3.43
CA LYS A 146 -12.64 7.52 -3.26
C LYS A 146 -13.60 6.68 -2.43
N ALA A 147 -13.63 5.40 -2.75
CA ALA A 147 -14.36 4.38 -2.01
C ALA A 147 -13.57 3.08 -2.01
N HIS A 148 -13.91 2.19 -1.08
CA HIS A 148 -13.52 0.78 -1.19
C HIS A 148 -13.90 0.27 -2.57
N ALA A 149 -12.98 -0.45 -3.23
CA ALA A 149 -13.16 -0.89 -4.61
C ALA A 149 -14.50 -1.61 -4.78
N GLU A 150 -14.76 -2.63 -3.97
CA GLU A 150 -16.01 -3.42 -3.98
C GLU A 150 -17.27 -2.55 -3.91
N HIS A 151 -17.32 -1.62 -2.95
CA HIS A 151 -18.49 -0.74 -2.78
C HIS A 151 -18.70 0.21 -3.97
N LEU A 152 -17.62 0.71 -4.58
CA LEU A 152 -17.75 1.60 -5.74
C LEU A 152 -18.18 0.83 -6.99
N LEU A 153 -17.63 -0.36 -7.21
CA LEU A 153 -18.00 -1.24 -8.33
C LEU A 153 -19.46 -1.63 -8.27
N GLU A 154 -19.93 -2.07 -7.10
CA GLU A 154 -21.33 -2.43 -6.87
C GLU A 154 -22.23 -1.22 -7.12
N TRP A 155 -21.86 -0.05 -6.60
CA TRP A 155 -22.60 1.18 -6.80
C TRP A 155 -22.73 1.56 -8.28
N ILE A 156 -21.61 1.58 -9.02
CA ILE A 156 -21.61 1.93 -10.46
C ILE A 156 -22.44 0.92 -11.24
N SER A 157 -22.34 -0.37 -10.93
CA SER A 157 -23.12 -1.42 -11.60
C SER A 157 -24.64 -1.26 -11.40
N MET A 158 -25.07 -0.66 -10.29
CA MET A 158 -26.49 -0.43 -10.00
C MET A 158 -27.00 0.96 -10.43
N ARG A 159 -26.14 1.98 -10.38
CA ARG A 159 -26.55 3.40 -10.47
C ARG A 159 -25.93 4.14 -11.64
N HIS A 160 -24.96 3.55 -12.33
CA HIS A 160 -24.24 4.12 -13.49
C HIS A 160 -23.76 5.56 -13.26
N SER A 161 -23.38 5.91 -12.03
CA SER A 161 -23.04 7.28 -11.65
C SER A 161 -22.19 7.36 -10.39
N CYS A 162 -21.45 8.45 -10.25
CA CYS A 162 -20.68 8.74 -9.05
C CYS A 162 -21.60 9.03 -7.84
N PRO A 163 -21.38 8.41 -6.65
CA PRO A 163 -22.17 8.70 -5.45
C PRO A 163 -22.02 10.15 -4.98
N ILE A 164 -20.93 10.84 -5.33
CA ILE A 164 -20.63 12.21 -4.90
C ILE A 164 -21.01 13.23 -5.96
N CYS A 165 -20.37 13.23 -7.14
CA CYS A 165 -20.59 14.26 -8.15
C CYS A 165 -21.79 13.98 -9.08
N LYS A 166 -22.43 12.82 -8.96
CA LYS A 166 -23.60 12.38 -9.74
C LYS A 166 -23.41 12.27 -11.25
N LYS A 167 -22.22 12.59 -11.78
CA LYS A 167 -21.88 12.37 -13.19
C LYS A 167 -21.89 10.88 -13.51
N GLY A 168 -22.29 10.56 -14.74
CA GLY A 168 -22.39 9.18 -15.21
C GLY A 168 -21.01 8.49 -15.24
N LEU A 169 -21.02 7.22 -14.86
CA LEU A 169 -19.83 6.37 -14.80
C LEU A 169 -20.18 4.97 -15.30
N GLU A 170 -19.22 4.36 -15.96
CA GLU A 170 -19.23 2.97 -16.39
C GLU A 170 -17.97 2.24 -15.91
N LEU A 171 -17.93 0.93 -16.10
CA LEU A 171 -16.76 0.10 -15.78
C LEU A 171 -16.15 -0.37 -17.10
N ASP A 172 -14.84 -0.22 -17.25
CA ASP A 172 -14.11 -0.83 -18.36
C ASP A 172 -13.92 -2.35 -18.17
N GLU A 173 -13.24 -3.01 -19.11
CA GLU A 173 -12.96 -4.45 -19.08
C GLU A 173 -12.19 -4.88 -17.82
N ASP A 174 -11.36 -3.99 -17.27
CA ASP A 174 -10.54 -4.21 -16.07
C ASP A 174 -11.26 -3.76 -14.78
N LYS A 175 -12.56 -3.41 -14.88
CA LYS A 175 -13.40 -2.89 -13.78
C LYS A 175 -12.91 -1.56 -13.21
N ASN A 176 -12.26 -0.71 -14.00
CA ASN A 176 -11.96 0.65 -13.58
C ASN A 176 -13.14 1.58 -13.91
N PRO A 177 -13.48 2.52 -13.00
CA PRO A 177 -14.47 3.55 -13.28
C PRO A 177 -14.00 4.49 -14.41
N ILE A 178 -14.79 4.59 -15.46
CA ILE A 178 -14.61 5.55 -16.58
C ILE A 178 -15.83 6.48 -16.68
N PRO A 179 -15.68 7.72 -17.19
CA PRO A 179 -16.84 8.56 -17.52
C PRO A 179 -17.76 7.85 -18.53
N SER A 180 -19.08 7.87 -18.29
CA SER A 180 -20.03 7.48 -19.34
C SER A 180 -19.99 8.54 -20.46
N GLU A 181 -20.12 8.10 -21.70
CA GLU A 181 -20.27 9.00 -22.86
C GLU A 181 -21.52 9.91 -22.77
#